data_AF-A0A5M8PMS0-F1
#
_entry.id   AF-A0A5M8PMS0-F1
#
_cell.length_a   1.000
_cell.length_b   1.000
_cell.length_c   1.000
_cell.angle_alpha   90.00
_cell.angle_beta   90.00
_cell.angle_gamma   90.00
#
_symmetry.space_group_name_H-M   'P 1'
#
loop_
_entity.id
_entity.type
_entity.pdbx_description
1 polymer ?
#
loop_
_entity_poly.entity_id
_entity_poly.type
_entity_poly.pdbx_seq_one_letter_code
_entity_poly.pdbx_strand_id
1 'polypeptide(L)'
;MCEVNGRFLLNCLSALSIASIIPKRFPIAVPHQEDDPGVTIEPNSYYPREDILWDWGKKNSMQWNVICLSFILGAVRHATVNIVYPLCVYAAVQAHMKQSLVFPGDYLAWDKEQIQSSAMLNSYMSEWTASTPAASDEAFNAGDDFPFYWSCFWPVLAS
;
A
#
# COMPACT_ATOMS: atom_id res chain seq x y z
N MET A 1 -12.88 23.24 7.55
CA MET A 1 -12.50 21.85 7.21
C MET A 1 -13.70 21.05 6.69
N CYS A 2 -14.84 21.03 7.40
CA CYS A 2 -16.08 20.39 6.90
C CYS A 2 -16.58 20.93 5.55
N GLU A 3 -16.47 22.24 5.32
CA GLU A 3 -16.93 22.86 4.07
C GLU A 3 -16.10 22.42 2.85
N VAL A 4 -14.79 22.25 3.02
CA VAL A 4 -13.86 21.83 1.95
C VAL A 4 -14.10 20.35 1.61
N ASN A 5 -14.22 19.49 2.63
CA ASN A 5 -14.49 18.07 2.43
C ASN A 5 -15.88 17.84 1.83
N GLY A 6 -16.87 18.64 2.23
CA GLY A 6 -18.21 18.62 1.63
C GLY A 6 -18.19 19.03 0.16
N ARG A 7 -17.42 20.07 -0.20
CA ARG A 7 -17.27 20.53 -1.60
C ARG A 7 -16.58 19.49 -2.47
N PHE A 8 -15.56 18.80 -1.94
CA PHE A 8 -14.88 17.71 -2.64
C PHE A 8 -15.83 16.54 -2.94
N LEU A 9 -16.59 16.10 -1.93
CA LEU A 9 -17.57 15.02 -2.10
C LEU A 9 -18.66 15.39 -3.11
N LEU A 10 -19.19 16.62 -3.04
CA LEU A 10 -20.17 17.15 -4.01
C LEU A 10 -19.62 17.15 -5.43
N ASN A 11 -18.37 17.58 -5.61
CA ASN A 11 -17.71 17.58 -6.92
C ASN A 11 -17.54 16.16 -7.47
N CYS A 12 -17.10 15.21 -6.63
CA CYS A 12 -17.00 13.80 -7.01
C CYS A 12 -18.35 13.21 -7.41
N LEU A 13 -19.41 13.39 -6.60
CA LEU A 13 -20.74 12.86 -6.89
C LEU A 13 -21.38 13.50 -8.15
N SER A 14 -21.13 14.79 -8.36
CA SER A 14 -21.58 15.50 -9.57
C SER A 14 -20.86 14.98 -10.82
N ALA A 15 -19.54 14.75 -10.73
CA ALA A 15 -18.75 14.19 -11.82
C ALA A 15 -19.21 12.77 -12.19
N LEU A 16 -19.50 11.92 -11.19
CA LEU A 16 -20.05 10.58 -11.40
C LEU A 16 -21.40 10.62 -12.12
N SER A 17 -22.27 11.59 -11.78
CA SER A 17 -23.56 11.78 -12.43
C SER A 17 -23.42 12.23 -13.89
N ILE A 18 -22.50 13.18 -14.17
CA ILE A 18 -22.21 13.65 -15.53
C ILE A 18 -21.64 12.51 -16.38
N ALA A 19 -20.75 11.70 -15.81
CA ALA A 19 -20.12 10.58 -16.49
C ALA A 19 -21.02 9.33 -16.60
N SER A 20 -22.21 9.35 -15.99
CA SER A 20 -23.09 8.17 -15.87
C SER A 20 -22.38 6.94 -15.28
N ILE A 21 -21.43 7.15 -14.38
CA ILE A 21 -20.67 6.10 -13.69
C ILE A 21 -21.36 5.81 -12.36
N ILE A 22 -21.83 4.58 -12.20
CA ILE A 22 -22.27 4.07 -10.90
C ILE A 22 -21.05 3.41 -10.26
N PRO A 23 -20.49 3.95 -9.15
CA PRO A 23 -19.37 3.30 -8.47
C PRO A 23 -19.84 1.95 -7.95
N LYS A 24 -19.34 0.88 -8.56
CA LYS A 24 -19.49 -0.45 -7.98
C LYS A 24 -18.43 -0.58 -6.89
N ARG A 25 -18.84 -0.54 -5.63
CA ARG A 25 -18.00 -1.07 -4.56
C ARG A 25 -17.94 -2.57 -4.77
N PHE A 26 -16.81 -3.06 -5.23
CA PHE A 26 -16.51 -4.48 -5.21
C PHE A 26 -15.70 -4.77 -3.96
N PRO A 27 -16.24 -5.54 -3.01
CA PRO A 27 -15.41 -6.08 -1.95
C PRO A 27 -14.42 -7.03 -2.61
N ILE A 28 -13.14 -6.67 -2.58
CA ILE A 28 -12.06 -7.64 -2.80
C ILE A 28 -12.03 -8.51 -1.55
N ALA A 29 -11.94 -9.83 -1.73
CA ALA A 29 -11.87 -10.75 -0.61
C ALA A 29 -10.63 -10.43 0.24
N VAL A 30 -10.79 -10.41 1.56
CA VAL A 30 -9.69 -10.28 2.51
C VAL A 30 -9.68 -11.53 3.40
N PRO A 31 -8.52 -12.16 3.66
CA PRO A 31 -7.19 -11.78 3.19
C PRO A 31 -7.01 -12.00 1.68
N HIS A 32 -6.16 -11.18 1.04
CA HIS A 32 -5.76 -11.39 -0.36
C HIS A 32 -4.84 -12.61 -0.47
N GLN A 33 -5.02 -13.40 -1.52
CA GLN A 33 -4.21 -14.58 -1.82
C GLN A 33 -3.52 -14.42 -3.17
N GLU A 34 -2.36 -15.05 -3.35
CA GLU A 34 -1.54 -14.93 -4.55
C GLU A 34 -2.20 -15.53 -5.79
N ASP A 35 -3.14 -16.46 -5.60
CA ASP A 35 -3.96 -17.07 -6.64
C ASP A 35 -5.25 -16.29 -6.94
N ASP A 36 -5.49 -15.15 -6.27
CA ASP A 36 -6.61 -14.28 -6.57
C ASP A 36 -6.54 -13.78 -8.02
N PRO A 37 -7.67 -13.74 -8.75
CA PRO A 37 -7.69 -13.28 -10.12
C PRO A 37 -7.35 -11.79 -10.21
N GLY A 38 -6.58 -11.42 -11.23
CA GLY A 38 -6.26 -10.03 -11.53
C GLY A 38 -7.52 -9.15 -11.67
N VAL A 39 -7.48 -7.96 -11.07
CA VAL A 39 -8.57 -6.99 -11.11
C VAL A 39 -8.48 -6.19 -12.41
N THR A 40 -9.38 -6.46 -13.36
CA THR A 40 -9.40 -5.85 -14.70
C THR A 40 -10.31 -4.63 -14.84
N ILE A 41 -10.92 -4.19 -13.73
CA ILE A 41 -11.89 -3.08 -13.72
C ILE A 41 -11.20 -1.75 -14.05
N GLU A 42 -9.97 -1.56 -13.57
CA GLU A 42 -9.15 -0.39 -13.86
C GLU A 42 -7.77 -0.82 -14.36
N PRO A 43 -7.12 -0.01 -15.23
CA PRO A 43 -5.77 -0.30 -15.68
C PRO A 43 -4.79 -0.35 -14.51
N ASN A 44 -4.21 -1.51 -14.28
CA ASN A 44 -3.21 -1.72 -13.26
C ASN A 44 -1.83 -1.94 -13.89
N SER A 45 -0.85 -1.12 -13.50
CA SER A 45 0.51 -1.19 -14.05
C SER A 45 1.29 -2.44 -13.63
N TYR A 46 0.81 -3.24 -12.66
CA TYR A 46 1.49 -4.47 -12.24
C TYR A 46 1.40 -5.55 -13.33
N TYR A 47 0.22 -5.80 -13.90
CA TYR A 47 0.02 -6.90 -14.87
C TYR A 47 0.92 -6.81 -16.12
N PRO A 48 1.05 -5.65 -16.80
CA PRO A 48 1.96 -5.55 -17.94
C PRO A 48 3.43 -5.75 -17.56
N ARG A 49 3.83 -5.43 -16.32
CA ARG A 49 5.20 -5.67 -15.85
C ARG A 49 5.45 -7.15 -15.59
N GLU A 50 4.47 -7.85 -15.04
CA GLU A 50 4.51 -9.30 -14.86
C GLU A 50 4.59 -10.02 -16.20
N ASP A 51 3.75 -9.65 -17.18
CA ASP A 51 3.79 -10.20 -18.54
C ASP A 51 5.19 -10.05 -19.17
N ILE A 52 5.79 -8.86 -19.07
CA ILE A 52 7.15 -8.60 -19.58
C ILE A 52 8.19 -9.47 -18.87
N LEU A 53 8.08 -9.59 -17.54
CA LEU A 53 9.00 -10.39 -16.73
C LEU A 53 8.93 -11.87 -17.11
N TRP A 54 7.73 -12.43 -17.22
CA TRP A 54 7.52 -13.83 -17.60
C TRP A 54 7.99 -14.12 -19.02
N ASP A 55 7.70 -13.23 -19.97
CA ASP A 55 8.16 -13.38 -21.35
C ASP A 55 9.68 -13.32 -21.46
N TRP A 56 10.32 -12.44 -20.69
CA TRP A 56 11.78 -12.37 -20.65
C TRP A 56 12.39 -13.61 -19.98
N GLY A 57 11.80 -14.08 -18.88
CA GLY A 57 12.22 -15.31 -18.19
C GLY A 57 12.19 -16.52 -19.12
N LYS A 58 11.07 -16.73 -19.82
CA LYS A 58 10.91 -17.79 -20.82
C LYS A 58 11.94 -17.73 -21.94
N LYS A 59 12.24 -16.53 -22.47
CA LYS A 59 13.19 -16.35 -23.58
C LYS A 59 14.64 -16.59 -23.18
N ASN A 60 14.99 -16.36 -21.92
CA ASN A 60 16.38 -16.42 -21.45
C ASN A 60 16.66 -17.61 -20.53
N SER A 61 15.69 -18.52 -20.33
CA SER A 61 15.78 -19.61 -19.35
C SER A 61 16.11 -19.10 -17.93
N MET A 62 15.51 -17.96 -17.57
CA MET A 62 15.69 -17.32 -16.27
C MET A 62 14.44 -17.49 -15.42
N GLN A 63 14.65 -17.78 -14.14
CA GLN A 63 13.58 -17.85 -13.15
C GLN A 63 13.16 -16.45 -12.72
N TRP A 64 11.94 -16.32 -12.23
CA TRP A 64 11.39 -15.04 -11.75
C TRP A 64 10.73 -15.18 -10.39
N ASN A 65 10.55 -14.03 -9.73
CA ASN A 65 9.76 -13.90 -8.52
C ASN A 65 8.98 -12.59 -8.54
N VAL A 66 7.78 -12.61 -7.98
CA VAL A 66 6.97 -11.41 -7.72
C VAL A 66 6.73 -11.31 -6.22
N ILE A 67 7.03 -10.15 -5.64
CA ILE A 67 6.82 -9.92 -4.20
C ILE A 67 5.83 -8.78 -4.04
N CYS A 68 4.63 -9.12 -3.57
CA CYS A 68 3.52 -8.22 -3.29
C CYS A 68 3.64 -7.68 -1.86
N LEU A 69 4.37 -6.56 -1.74
CA LEU A 69 4.63 -5.91 -0.45
C LEU A 69 3.39 -5.17 0.08
N SER A 70 3.18 -5.22 1.39
CA SER A 70 2.25 -4.31 2.07
C SER A 70 2.83 -2.89 2.25
N PHE A 71 2.17 -2.01 3.02
CA PHE A 71 2.60 -0.64 3.28
C PHE A 71 4.05 -0.55 3.79
N ILE A 72 4.93 0.05 2.98
CA ILE A 72 6.37 0.03 3.24
C ILE A 72 6.76 1.01 4.34
N LEU A 73 7.45 0.49 5.36
CA LEU A 73 8.12 1.28 6.40
C LEU A 73 9.62 1.35 6.10
N GLY A 74 10.08 2.50 5.59
CA GLY A 74 11.47 2.68 5.18
C GLY A 74 12.06 4.05 5.53
N ALA A 75 13.40 4.14 5.49
CA ALA A 75 14.14 5.37 5.80
C ALA A 75 14.61 6.15 4.55
N VAL A 76 14.31 5.66 3.35
CA VAL A 76 14.77 6.30 2.10
C VAL A 76 13.96 7.56 1.84
N ARG A 77 14.63 8.72 1.86
CA ARG A 77 14.02 10.06 1.69
C ARG A 77 13.39 10.29 0.32
N HIS A 78 13.91 9.64 -0.71
CA HIS A 78 13.47 9.81 -2.11
C HIS A 78 12.59 8.65 -2.58
N ALA A 79 12.16 7.77 -1.68
CA ALA A 79 11.22 6.72 -2.02
C ALA A 79 9.88 7.36 -2.40
N THR A 80 9.37 7.02 -3.58
CA THR A 80 8.07 7.49 -4.08
C THR A 80 6.90 6.87 -3.31
N VAL A 81 7.13 5.74 -2.63
CA VAL A 81 6.15 4.99 -1.83
C VAL A 81 6.72 4.72 -0.43
N ASN A 82 6.52 5.66 0.50
CA ASN A 82 6.95 5.53 1.89
C ASN A 82 6.02 6.35 2.79
N ILE A 83 5.38 5.70 3.76
CA ILE A 83 4.45 6.36 4.69
C ILE A 83 5.15 7.05 5.86
N VAL A 84 6.35 6.60 6.22
CA VAL A 84 7.09 7.09 7.40
C VAL A 84 7.54 8.53 7.20
N TYR A 85 8.17 8.82 6.06
CA TYR A 85 8.71 10.16 5.78
C TYR A 85 7.67 11.29 5.85
N PRO A 86 6.51 11.23 5.15
CA PRO A 86 5.51 12.28 5.23
C PRO A 86 4.91 12.42 6.65
N LEU A 87 4.78 11.33 7.41
CA LEU A 87 4.34 11.40 8.80
C LEU A 87 5.36 12.10 9.71
N CYS A 88 6.66 11.83 9.53
CA CYS A 88 7.72 12.52 10.26
C CYS A 88 7.73 14.02 9.93
N VAL A 89 7.54 14.40 8.67
CA VAL A 89 7.44 15.82 8.28
C VAL A 89 6.23 16.47 8.95
N TYR A 90 5.07 15.82 8.92
CA TYR A 90 3.86 16.32 9.56
C TYR A 90 4.05 16.51 11.07
N ALA A 91 4.60 15.50 11.76
CA ALA A 91 4.89 15.57 13.19
C ALA A 91 5.90 16.66 13.54
N ALA A 92 6.97 16.81 12.75
CA ALA A 92 7.97 17.86 12.96
C ALA A 92 7.37 19.27 12.81
N VAL A 93 6.49 19.47 11.82
CA VAL A 93 5.78 20.76 11.62
C VAL A 93 4.85 21.06 12.81
N GLN A 94 4.05 20.09 13.25
CA GLN A 94 3.15 20.28 14.40
C GLN A 94 3.94 20.59 15.68
N ALA A 95 5.05 19.89 15.92
CA ALA A 95 5.93 20.13 17.05
C ALA A 95 6.55 21.55 17.00
N HIS A 96 7.02 21.98 15.82
CA HIS A 96 7.55 23.34 15.63
C HIS A 96 6.49 24.41 15.93
N MET A 97 5.24 24.18 15.53
CA MET A 97 4.11 25.06 15.79
C MET A 97 3.53 24.94 17.21
N LYS A 98 4.04 24.02 18.04
CA LYS A 98 3.50 23.66 19.36
C LYS A 98 2.03 23.27 19.32
N GLN A 99 1.63 22.55 18.27
CA GLN A 99 0.28 22.03 18.08
C GLN A 99 0.25 20.53 18.35
N SER A 100 -0.94 20.01 18.68
CA SER A 100 -1.15 18.58 18.81
C SER A 100 -1.05 17.88 17.45
N LEU A 101 -0.55 16.64 17.46
CA LEU A 101 -0.51 15.79 16.27
C LEU A 101 -1.91 15.17 16.03
N VAL A 102 -2.71 15.81 15.19
CA VAL A 102 -4.07 15.34 14.86
C VAL A 102 -4.00 14.22 13.82
N PHE A 103 -4.70 13.11 14.04
CA PHE A 103 -4.80 12.03 13.05
C PHE A 103 -5.49 12.53 11.77
N PRO A 104 -4.87 12.38 10.58
CA PRO A 104 -5.40 12.94 9.35
C PRO A 104 -6.49 12.08 8.67
N GLY A 105 -6.74 10.87 9.18
CA GLY A 105 -7.72 9.93 8.62
C GLY A 105 -9.10 10.00 9.28
N ASP A 106 -10.01 9.15 8.80
CA ASP A 106 -11.33 8.95 9.41
C ASP A 106 -11.31 7.81 10.44
N TYR A 107 -12.46 7.59 11.10
CA TYR A 107 -12.58 6.52 12.10
C TYR A 107 -12.38 5.12 11.51
N LEU A 108 -12.75 4.92 10.24
CA LEU A 108 -12.52 3.64 9.57
C LEU A 108 -11.03 3.39 9.40
N ALA A 109 -10.25 4.38 8.99
CA ALA A 109 -8.80 4.26 8.92
C ALA A 109 -8.17 4.10 10.31
N TRP A 110 -8.70 4.77 11.34
CA TRP A 110 -8.20 4.71 12.72
C TRP A 110 -8.24 3.29 13.30
N ASP A 111 -9.35 2.58 13.09
CA ASP A 111 -9.65 1.28 13.70
C ASP A 111 -9.46 0.08 12.74
N LYS A 112 -9.09 0.33 11.49
CA LYS A 112 -8.87 -0.73 10.51
C LYS A 112 -7.53 -1.42 10.75
N GLU A 113 -7.58 -2.74 10.86
CA GLU A 113 -6.40 -3.60 10.82
C GLU A 113 -5.66 -3.46 9.49
N GLN A 114 -4.35 -3.27 9.58
CA GLN A 114 -3.43 -3.21 8.45
C GLN A 114 -2.24 -4.11 8.71
N ILE A 115 -1.53 -4.46 7.65
CA ILE A 115 -0.23 -5.10 7.73
C ILE A 115 0.79 -4.10 7.21
N GLN A 116 1.92 -3.95 7.88
CA GLN A 116 3.03 -3.13 7.38
C GLN A 116 4.09 -4.05 6.75
N SER A 117 5.00 -3.49 5.97
CA SER A 117 6.15 -4.23 5.44
C SER A 117 7.43 -3.42 5.69
N SER A 118 8.20 -3.82 6.70
CA SER A 118 9.45 -3.15 7.00
C SER A 118 10.43 -3.31 5.84
N ALA A 119 11.16 -2.25 5.50
CA ALA A 119 12.15 -2.31 4.42
C ALA A 119 13.23 -3.38 4.67
N MET A 120 13.47 -3.71 5.94
CA MET A 120 14.37 -4.80 6.35
C MET A 120 13.79 -6.17 5.99
N LEU A 121 12.54 -6.45 6.37
CA LEU A 121 11.86 -7.69 5.98
C LEU A 121 11.81 -7.83 4.45
N ASN A 122 11.51 -6.74 3.74
CA ASN A 122 11.43 -6.74 2.28
C ASN A 122 12.79 -7.10 1.63
N SER A 123 13.89 -6.67 2.25
CA SER A 123 15.25 -7.06 1.84
C SER A 123 15.49 -8.55 2.07
N TYR A 124 15.11 -9.10 3.23
CA TYR A 124 15.26 -10.53 3.51
C TYR A 124 14.40 -11.39 2.58
N MET A 125 13.18 -10.95 2.28
CA MET A 125 12.30 -11.65 1.32
C MET A 125 12.93 -11.68 -0.08
N SER A 126 13.53 -10.57 -0.51
CA SER A 126 14.23 -10.49 -1.80
C SER A 126 15.47 -11.38 -1.85
N GLU A 127 16.25 -11.42 -0.77
CA GLU A 127 17.42 -12.30 -0.66
C GLU A 127 17.03 -13.78 -0.64
N TRP A 128 15.99 -14.11 0.14
CA TRP A 128 15.48 -15.47 0.27
C TRP A 128 14.94 -16.00 -1.06
N THR A 129 14.09 -15.24 -1.75
CA THR A 129 13.56 -15.62 -3.07
C THR A 129 14.67 -15.85 -4.09
N ALA A 130 15.64 -14.94 -4.17
CA ALA A 130 16.77 -15.07 -5.10
C ALA A 130 17.69 -16.27 -4.80
N SER A 131 17.76 -16.72 -3.55
CA SER A 131 18.69 -17.77 -3.11
C SER A 131 18.04 -19.13 -2.89
N THR A 132 16.71 -19.23 -3.04
CA THR A 132 15.94 -20.44 -2.72
C THR A 132 15.36 -21.07 -3.98
N PRO A 133 15.90 -22.19 -4.48
CA PRO A 133 15.39 -22.84 -5.70
C PRO A 133 13.94 -23.30 -5.63
N ALA A 134 13.41 -23.54 -4.43
CA ALA A 134 12.00 -23.90 -4.23
C ALA A 134 11.04 -22.72 -4.34
N ALA A 135 11.55 -21.48 -4.35
CA ALA A 135 10.76 -20.27 -4.52
C ALA A 135 10.69 -19.84 -5.99
N SER A 136 11.38 -20.52 -6.91
CA SER A 136 11.47 -20.11 -8.31
C SER A 136 10.11 -20.10 -9.00
N ASP A 137 9.87 -19.05 -9.80
CA ASP A 137 8.67 -18.88 -10.63
C ASP A 137 7.37 -18.75 -9.82
N GLU A 138 7.48 -18.15 -8.63
CA GLU A 138 6.37 -17.94 -7.69
C GLU A 138 6.16 -16.46 -7.35
N ALA A 139 4.91 -16.14 -7.02
CA ALA A 139 4.50 -14.88 -6.42
C ALA A 139 4.27 -15.05 -4.91
N PHE A 140 4.60 -14.03 -4.14
CA PHE A 140 4.44 -14.05 -2.67
C PHE A 140 3.90 -12.72 -2.17
N ASN A 141 2.88 -12.77 -1.32
CA ASN A 141 2.56 -11.66 -0.42
C ASN A 141 3.62 -11.59 0.69
N ALA A 142 4.01 -10.37 1.07
CA ALA A 142 4.97 -10.17 2.15
C ALA A 142 4.62 -8.94 3.01
N GLY A 143 4.68 -9.15 4.32
CA GLY A 143 4.44 -8.14 5.35
C GLY A 143 4.89 -8.65 6.72
N ASP A 144 5.06 -7.72 7.65
CA ASP A 144 5.39 -8.05 9.03
C ASP A 144 4.20 -8.77 9.69
N ASP A 145 4.46 -9.86 10.43
CA ASP A 145 3.45 -10.81 10.94
C ASP A 145 2.48 -10.24 12.01
N PHE A 146 2.58 -8.96 12.37
CA PHE A 146 1.75 -8.35 13.41
C PHE A 146 0.71 -7.39 12.83
N PRO A 147 -0.55 -7.47 13.31
CA PRO A 147 -1.58 -6.52 12.92
C PRO A 147 -1.22 -5.13 13.42
N PHE A 148 -1.39 -4.16 12.55
CA PHE A 148 -1.15 -2.75 12.79
C PHE A 148 -2.47 -2.00 12.85
N TYR A 149 -2.60 -1.16 13.88
CA TYR A 149 -3.73 -0.24 14.04
C TYR A 149 -3.20 1.17 14.23
N TRP A 150 -3.76 2.13 13.49
CA TRP A 150 -3.44 3.55 13.68
C TRP A 150 -3.77 4.01 15.09
N SER A 151 -4.83 3.48 15.68
CA SER A 151 -5.23 3.75 17.07
C SER A 151 -4.16 3.41 18.12
N CYS A 152 -3.35 2.37 17.88
CA CYS A 152 -2.25 1.97 18.75
C CYS A 152 -0.97 2.77 18.48
N PHE A 153 -0.68 3.04 17.21
CA PHE A 153 0.56 3.72 16.81
C PHE A 153 0.52 5.24 17.06
N TRP A 154 -0.60 5.90 16.78
CA TRP A 154 -0.68 7.35 16.79
C TRP A 154 -0.36 7.99 18.15
N PRO A 155 -0.82 7.43 19.30
CA PRO A 155 -0.43 7.93 20.62
C PRO A 155 1.07 7.88 20.88
N VAL A 156 1.78 6.89 20.32
CA VAL A 156 3.25 6.75 20.43
C VAL A 156 3.95 7.78 19.55
N LEU A 157 3.41 8.06 18.36
CA LEU A 157 3.97 9.11 17.48
C LEU A 157 3.74 10.52 18.03
N ALA A 158 2.62 10.73 18.73
CA ALA A 158 2.20 12.03 19.24
C ALA A 158 2.81 12.40 20.61
N SER A 159 3.49 11.47 21.29
CA SER A 159 4.15 11.69 22.58
C SER A 159 5.48 12.42 22.46
#